data_AF-A0AAJ0M767-F1
#
_entry.id   AF-A0AAJ0M767-F1
#
_cell.length_a   1.000
_cell.length_b   1.000
_cell.length_c   1.000
_cell.angle_alpha   90.00
_cell.angle_beta   90.00
_cell.angle_gamma   90.00
#
_symmetry.space_group_name_H-M   'P 1'
#
loop_
_entity.id
_entity.type
_entity.pdbx_description
1 polymer ?
#
loop_
_entity_poly.entity_id
_entity_poly.type
_entity_poly.pdbx_seq_one_letter_code
_entity_poly.pdbx_strand_id
1 'polypeptide(L)'
;MQRMFQRSLRCLKAPKLSEEFLPSLDALQIPQGNSGKTSSTTPAVIAPKITNGVAPPSQKVMDFANKSKIKFPNALQLVPRQRLNDFPIRFSLSSSHVFSIYHLKYLSAFEHPLTEKTLHYYTKKKETRRLWSYVHASSASDGSNAVVWSASERVARAALCRALNAAGYDASGNSLHGEKSLRGTIRISIPEPKKIFKVEFGDLVDYLSKLLSDAIPRLSGHKRPSR
;
A
#
# COMPACT_ATOMS: atom_id res chain seq x y z
N MET A 1 7.38 26.12 -49.47
CA MET A 1 8.39 26.65 -48.53
C MET A 1 8.21 25.92 -47.20
N GLN A 2 8.79 24.75 -46.95
CA GLN A 2 10.19 24.48 -46.60
C GLN A 2 10.77 25.38 -45.49
N ARG A 3 10.89 24.80 -44.28
CA ARG A 3 12.05 24.70 -43.36
C ARG A 3 11.54 24.63 -41.91
N MET A 4 11.55 23.46 -41.28
CA MET A 4 12.65 22.95 -40.43
C MET A 4 13.18 23.98 -39.43
N PHE A 5 12.99 23.71 -38.12
CA PHE A 5 14.11 23.67 -37.17
C PHE A 5 13.77 22.74 -36.00
N GLN A 6 14.39 21.57 -36.03
CA GLN A 6 14.70 20.73 -34.87
C GLN A 6 15.60 21.51 -33.90
N ARG A 7 15.38 21.34 -32.58
CA ARG A 7 16.35 21.57 -31.48
C ARG A 7 15.65 21.25 -30.16
N SER A 8 16.18 20.54 -29.18
CA SER A 8 17.29 19.59 -29.06
C SER A 8 17.06 18.94 -27.69
N LEU A 9 16.99 17.62 -27.59
CA LEU A 9 17.03 16.91 -26.31
C LEU A 9 18.43 17.10 -25.73
N ARG A 10 18.59 18.02 -24.76
CA ARG A 10 19.83 18.09 -23.98
C ARG A 10 19.80 16.99 -22.94
N CYS A 11 20.55 15.93 -23.20
CA CYS A 11 21.02 14.98 -22.22
C CYS A 11 21.60 15.72 -21.01
N LEU A 12 21.02 15.49 -19.83
CA LEU A 12 21.69 15.75 -18.57
C LEU A 12 22.81 14.71 -18.44
N LYS A 13 24.06 15.14 -18.64
CA LYS A 13 25.26 14.36 -18.31
C LYS A 13 25.25 14.11 -16.79
N ALA A 14 25.31 12.84 -16.40
CA ALA A 14 25.59 12.46 -15.02
C ALA A 14 27.01 12.92 -14.63
N PRO A 15 27.22 13.44 -13.41
CA PRO A 15 28.55 13.76 -12.92
C PRO A 15 29.34 12.47 -12.73
N LYS A 16 30.56 12.45 -13.26
CA LYS A 16 31.56 11.40 -13.01
C LYS A 16 31.90 11.43 -11.51
N LEU A 17 31.50 10.39 -10.78
CA LEU A 17 32.03 10.13 -9.45
C LEU A 17 33.45 9.63 -9.63
N SER A 18 34.39 10.41 -9.09
CA SER A 18 35.79 10.10 -8.95
C SER A 18 35.98 8.75 -8.27
N GLU A 19 36.83 7.94 -8.89
CA GLU A 19 37.54 6.83 -8.26
C GLU A 19 38.29 7.37 -7.06
N GLU A 20 37.85 7.01 -5.86
CA GLU A 20 38.64 6.89 -4.63
C GLU A 20 37.65 6.53 -3.53
N PHE A 21 37.76 5.29 -3.03
CA PHE A 21 37.21 4.71 -1.79
C PHE A 21 36.80 3.25 -2.02
N LEU A 22 37.80 2.38 -2.20
CA LEU A 22 37.70 0.98 -1.85
C LEU A 22 38.61 0.73 -0.64
N PRO A 23 38.08 0.54 0.58
CA PRO A 23 38.80 -0.20 1.59
C PRO A 23 38.71 -1.69 1.23
N SER A 24 39.89 -2.30 1.15
CA SER A 24 40.17 -3.72 0.89
C SER A 24 39.31 -4.69 1.72
N LEU A 25 38.71 -5.67 1.04
CA LEU A 25 37.90 -6.77 1.58
C LEU A 25 38.73 -7.94 2.14
N ASP A 26 39.89 -7.67 2.74
CA ASP A 26 40.81 -8.73 3.26
C ASP A 26 41.04 -8.70 4.78
N ALA A 27 40.30 -7.86 5.52
CA ALA A 27 40.49 -7.71 6.97
C ALA A 27 39.32 -8.25 7.82
N LEU A 28 38.83 -9.46 7.54
CA LEU A 28 38.00 -10.23 8.50
C LEU A 28 38.26 -11.74 8.35
N GLN A 29 39.50 -12.17 8.58
CA GLN A 29 39.79 -13.56 8.94
C GLN A 29 39.25 -13.82 10.35
N ILE A 30 38.25 -14.71 10.45
CA ILE A 30 37.74 -15.22 11.73
C ILE A 30 38.66 -16.37 12.16
N PRO A 31 39.33 -16.30 13.33
CA PRO A 31 40.05 -17.44 13.86
C PRO A 31 39.08 -18.51 14.38
N GLN A 32 39.29 -19.75 13.94
CA GLN A 32 38.74 -20.93 14.62
C GLN A 32 39.49 -21.14 15.94
N GLY A 33 38.75 -21.32 17.04
CA GLY A 33 39.32 -21.62 18.35
C GLY A 33 38.26 -22.08 19.37
N ASN A 34 38.55 -23.22 19.98
CA ASN A 34 37.68 -24.07 20.81
C ASN A 34 37.29 -23.53 22.20
N SER A 35 36.14 -24.02 22.67
CA SER A 35 35.68 -24.26 24.06
C SER A 35 36.31 -23.53 25.26
N GLY A 36 35.46 -22.81 26.01
CA GLY A 36 35.72 -22.44 27.41
C GLY A 36 34.43 -21.98 28.12
N LYS A 37 34.03 -22.72 29.16
CA LYS A 37 32.93 -22.36 30.08
C LYS A 37 33.30 -21.12 30.89
N THR A 38 32.46 -20.08 30.86
CA THR A 38 32.32 -19.11 31.97
C THR A 38 30.89 -18.61 32.03
N SER A 39 30.25 -18.87 33.16
CA SER A 39 28.97 -18.34 33.59
C SER A 39 29.06 -16.84 33.82
N SER A 40 28.31 -16.05 33.07
CA SER A 40 27.95 -14.68 33.45
C SER A 40 26.45 -14.48 33.25
N THR A 41 25.76 -14.36 34.38
CA THR A 41 24.32 -14.08 34.48
C THR A 41 24.06 -12.68 33.94
N THR A 42 23.62 -12.59 32.69
CA THR A 42 22.99 -11.39 32.13
C THR A 42 21.47 -11.55 32.27
N PRO A 43 20.73 -10.54 32.76
CA PRO A 43 19.29 -10.63 32.85
C PRO A 43 18.73 -10.80 31.43
N ALA A 44 17.99 -11.91 31.24
CA ALA A 44 17.29 -12.21 30.01
C ALA A 44 16.34 -11.07 29.70
N VAL A 45 16.71 -10.22 28.73
CA VAL A 45 15.75 -9.40 28.01
C VAL A 45 14.90 -10.40 27.22
N ILE A 46 13.76 -10.77 27.80
CA ILE A 46 12.76 -11.61 27.18
C ILE A 46 12.23 -10.82 25.98
N ALA A 47 12.87 -10.99 24.82
CA ALA A 47 12.27 -10.60 23.56
C ALA A 47 11.06 -11.50 23.34
N PRO A 48 9.82 -10.96 23.34
CA PRO A 48 8.64 -11.79 23.17
C PRO A 48 8.67 -12.39 21.76
N LYS A 49 8.44 -13.71 21.72
CA LYS A 49 8.21 -14.48 20.48
C LYS A 49 7.17 -13.76 19.63
N ILE A 50 7.60 -13.19 18.52
CA ILE A 50 6.76 -12.56 17.50
C ILE A 50 5.96 -13.68 16.83
N THR A 51 4.76 -13.93 17.33
CA THR A 51 3.79 -14.78 16.63
C THR A 51 3.11 -13.94 15.57
N ASN A 52 3.28 -14.33 14.30
CA ASN A 52 2.70 -13.70 13.10
C ASN A 52 3.25 -12.31 12.73
N GLY A 53 4.58 -12.14 12.69
CA GLY A 53 5.29 -11.20 11.80
C GLY A 53 5.04 -9.70 11.91
N VAL A 54 4.11 -9.23 12.75
CA VAL A 54 3.86 -7.81 13.03
C VAL A 54 3.63 -7.67 14.53
N ALA A 55 4.55 -7.00 15.21
CA ALA A 55 4.38 -6.68 16.63
C ALA A 55 3.08 -5.89 16.84
N PRO A 56 2.36 -6.09 17.97
CA PRO A 56 1.16 -5.33 18.27
C PRO A 56 1.46 -3.83 18.25
N PRO A 57 0.50 -2.94 17.93
CA PRO A 57 0.76 -1.51 17.88
C PRO A 57 1.04 -0.91 19.27
N SER A 58 1.80 0.19 19.34
CA SER A 58 2.02 0.90 20.61
C SER A 58 0.73 1.52 21.16
N GLN A 59 0.68 1.76 22.47
CA GLN A 59 -0.49 2.36 23.12
C GLN A 59 -0.83 3.73 22.51
N LYS A 60 0.19 4.56 22.22
CA LYS A 60 0.03 5.86 21.55
C LYS A 60 -0.65 5.74 20.20
N VAL A 61 -0.29 4.73 19.40
CA VAL A 61 -0.93 4.47 18.10
C VAL A 61 -2.37 4.04 18.29
N MET A 62 -2.66 3.18 19.27
CA MET A 62 -4.02 2.73 19.58
C MET A 62 -4.91 3.91 20.00
N ASP A 63 -4.42 4.78 20.88
CA ASP A 63 -5.13 5.97 21.33
C ASP A 63 -5.41 6.93 20.18
N PHE A 64 -4.41 7.16 19.31
CA PHE A 64 -4.59 7.94 18.09
C PHE A 64 -5.62 7.31 17.16
N ALA A 65 -5.55 5.99 16.92
CA ALA A 65 -6.46 5.28 16.04
C ALA A 65 -7.92 5.41 16.52
N ASN A 66 -8.14 5.28 17.83
CA ASN A 66 -9.44 5.44 18.46
C ASN A 66 -9.94 6.89 18.35
N LYS A 67 -9.12 7.87 18.75
CA LYS A 67 -9.46 9.31 18.66
C LYS A 67 -9.78 9.73 17.23
N SER A 68 -8.94 9.30 16.29
CA SER A 68 -9.07 9.61 14.86
C SER A 68 -10.06 8.69 14.14
N LYS A 69 -10.72 7.73 14.80
CA LYS A 69 -11.62 6.75 14.16
C LYS A 69 -10.99 6.06 12.92
N ILE A 70 -9.69 5.78 12.99
CA ILE A 70 -8.95 5.03 11.97
C ILE A 70 -8.79 3.60 12.47
N LYS A 71 -9.01 2.62 11.60
CA LYS A 71 -8.92 1.20 11.91
C LYS A 71 -7.63 0.59 11.35
N PHE A 72 -7.31 -0.62 11.79
CA PHE A 72 -6.21 -1.40 11.26
C PHE A 72 -6.65 -2.23 10.03
N PRO A 73 -5.72 -2.78 9.23
CA PRO A 73 -6.03 -3.52 8.01
C PRO A 73 -6.99 -4.70 8.16
N ASN A 74 -7.13 -5.26 9.36
CA ASN A 74 -8.10 -6.30 9.67
C ASN A 74 -9.57 -5.85 9.50
N ALA A 75 -9.85 -4.54 9.51
CA ALA A 75 -11.18 -4.00 9.26
C ALA A 75 -11.57 -4.02 7.77
N LEU A 76 -10.63 -4.26 6.85
CA LEU A 76 -10.93 -4.38 5.42
C LEU A 76 -11.60 -5.72 5.14
N GLN A 77 -12.78 -5.67 4.54
CA GLN A 77 -13.55 -6.83 4.14
C GLN A 77 -13.40 -7.07 2.64
N LEU A 78 -13.10 -8.31 2.25
CA LEU A 78 -13.10 -8.71 0.86
C LEU A 78 -14.52 -8.62 0.30
N VAL A 79 -14.68 -8.01 -0.87
CA VAL A 79 -15.98 -8.03 -1.57
C VAL A 79 -16.27 -9.47 -2.01
N PRO A 80 -17.49 -10.00 -1.76
CA PRO A 80 -17.81 -11.39 -2.09
C PRO A 80 -17.72 -11.65 -3.60
N ARG A 81 -17.69 -12.95 -3.97
CA ARG A 81 -17.73 -13.43 -5.37
C ARG A 81 -16.52 -13.09 -6.25
N GLN A 82 -15.40 -12.72 -5.64
CA GLN A 82 -14.15 -12.54 -6.37
C GLN A 82 -13.36 -13.86 -6.43
N ARG A 83 -12.90 -14.25 -7.61
CA ARG A 83 -12.01 -15.39 -7.82
C ARG A 83 -10.78 -14.91 -8.58
N LEU A 84 -9.60 -15.22 -8.05
CA LEU A 84 -8.32 -14.82 -8.66
C LEU A 84 -8.08 -15.46 -10.04
N ASN A 85 -8.69 -16.61 -10.29
CA ASN A 85 -8.62 -17.28 -11.58
C ASN A 85 -9.41 -16.53 -12.65
N ASP A 86 -10.51 -15.88 -12.25
CA ASP A 86 -11.39 -15.16 -13.17
C ASP A 86 -10.83 -13.75 -13.45
N PHE A 87 -10.24 -13.12 -12.43
CA PHE A 87 -9.63 -11.80 -12.58
C PHE A 87 -8.43 -11.59 -11.62
N PRO A 88 -7.28 -11.07 -12.09
CA PRO A 88 -6.02 -11.04 -11.33
C PRO A 88 -5.94 -9.97 -10.21
N ILE A 89 -7.06 -9.59 -9.59
CA ILE A 89 -7.10 -8.63 -8.48
C ILE A 89 -8.01 -9.11 -7.34
N ARG A 90 -7.71 -8.64 -6.12
CA ARG A 90 -8.65 -8.68 -4.99
C ARG A 90 -9.02 -7.27 -4.57
N PHE A 91 -10.31 -7.04 -4.43
CA PHE A 91 -10.89 -5.79 -3.97
C PHE A 91 -11.45 -5.95 -2.56
N SER A 92 -10.96 -5.13 -1.64
CA SER A 92 -11.44 -5.07 -0.26
C SER A 92 -11.87 -3.66 0.09
N LEU A 93 -12.85 -3.53 0.97
CA LEU A 93 -13.36 -2.23 1.40
C LEU A 93 -13.59 -2.18 2.91
N SER A 94 -13.61 -0.96 3.44
CA SER A 94 -14.04 -0.65 4.80
C SER A 94 -14.74 0.71 4.79
N SER A 95 -15.87 0.82 5.49
CA SER A 95 -16.56 2.11 5.70
C SER A 95 -15.77 3.06 6.62
N SER A 96 -14.80 2.54 7.36
CA SER A 96 -13.83 3.31 8.14
C SER A 96 -12.54 3.53 7.37
N HIS A 97 -11.85 4.63 7.68
CA HIS A 97 -10.47 4.87 7.24
C HIS A 97 -9.54 3.82 7.85
N VAL A 98 -8.62 3.27 7.07
CA VAL A 98 -7.74 2.18 7.48
C VAL A 98 -6.29 2.53 7.20
N PHE A 99 -5.39 2.21 8.14
CA PHE A 99 -3.95 2.37 7.93
C PHE A 99 -3.47 1.53 6.72
N SER A 100 -2.57 2.11 5.94
CA SER A 100 -1.83 1.37 4.91
C SER A 100 -0.94 0.29 5.56
N ILE A 101 -0.92 -0.89 4.96
CA ILE A 101 -0.09 -2.00 5.41
C ILE A 101 1.40 -1.64 5.37
N TYR A 102 1.82 -0.85 4.39
CA TYR A 102 3.20 -0.38 4.27
C TYR A 102 3.68 0.47 5.44
N HIS A 103 2.75 1.09 6.17
CA HIS A 103 3.07 1.95 7.31
C HIS A 103 2.99 1.21 8.65
N LEU A 104 2.44 -0.02 8.71
CA LEU A 104 2.29 -0.75 9.97
C LEU A 104 3.63 -1.03 10.66
N LYS A 105 4.71 -1.21 9.91
CA LYS A 105 6.07 -1.37 10.46
C LYS A 105 6.57 -0.17 11.27
N TYR A 106 5.98 1.01 11.05
CA TYR A 106 6.28 2.24 11.81
C TYR A 106 5.33 2.43 12.99
N LEU A 107 4.35 1.55 13.15
CA LEU A 107 3.27 1.65 14.13
C LEU A 107 3.32 0.50 15.13
N SER A 108 4.46 -0.18 15.24
CA SER A 108 4.69 -1.32 16.16
C SER A 108 4.79 -0.90 17.63
N ALA A 109 4.77 -1.89 18.52
CA ALA A 109 4.88 -1.73 19.97
C ALA A 109 6.16 -0.99 20.36
N PHE A 110 7.27 -1.35 19.72
CA PHE A 110 8.51 -0.60 19.78
C PHE A 110 8.33 0.62 18.88
N GLU A 111 8.14 1.79 19.49
CA GLU A 111 7.84 3.02 18.77
C GLU A 111 8.97 3.35 17.80
N HIS A 112 8.68 3.29 16.50
CA HIS A 112 9.65 3.65 15.49
C HIS A 112 9.92 5.16 15.55
N PRO A 113 11.14 5.65 15.25
CA PRO A 113 11.42 7.08 15.11
C PRO A 113 10.55 7.84 14.10
N LEU A 114 9.79 7.11 13.26
CA LEU A 114 8.92 7.67 12.22
C LEU A 114 7.43 7.59 12.62
N THR A 115 7.11 7.11 13.82
CA THR A 115 5.74 6.95 14.31
C THR A 115 5.01 8.29 14.22
N GLU A 116 5.56 9.35 14.81
CA GLU A 116 4.90 10.67 14.85
C GLU A 116 4.67 11.25 13.45
N LYS A 117 5.69 11.18 12.59
CA LYS A 117 5.59 11.59 11.19
C LYS A 117 4.49 10.80 10.45
N THR A 118 4.38 9.50 10.73
CA THR A 118 3.35 8.63 10.15
C THR A 118 1.96 9.01 10.65
N LEU A 119 1.78 9.25 11.95
CA LEU A 119 0.50 9.69 12.51
C LEU A 119 0.07 11.06 11.95
N HIS A 120 1.00 12.01 11.86
CA HIS A 120 0.76 13.32 11.24
C HIS A 120 0.32 13.22 9.77
N TYR A 121 0.95 12.33 8.99
CA TYR A 121 0.52 12.03 7.64
C TYR A 121 -0.95 11.58 7.59
N TYR A 122 -1.37 10.71 8.50
CA TYR A 122 -2.76 10.24 8.54
C TYR A 122 -3.75 11.31 9.00
N THR A 123 -3.36 12.21 9.89
CA THR A 123 -4.16 13.39 10.25
C THR A 123 -4.45 14.23 9.01
N LYS A 124 -3.40 14.69 8.31
CA LYS A 124 -3.54 15.50 7.08
C LYS A 124 -4.30 14.77 5.98
N LYS A 125 -4.05 13.47 5.80
CA LYS A 125 -4.74 12.66 4.79
C LYS A 125 -6.23 12.56 5.08
N LYS A 126 -6.63 12.44 6.34
CA LYS A 126 -8.03 12.35 6.74
C LYS A 126 -8.79 13.66 6.51
N GLU A 127 -8.12 14.80 6.73
CA GLU A 127 -8.66 16.14 6.47
C GLU A 127 -8.87 16.39 4.98
N THR A 128 -7.93 15.93 4.15
CA THR A 128 -7.93 16.21 2.70
C THR A 128 -8.71 15.21 1.86
N ARG A 129 -8.90 13.97 2.32
CA ARG A 129 -9.52 12.89 1.53
C ARG A 129 -10.57 12.11 2.31
N ARG A 130 -11.79 12.07 1.77
CA ARG A 130 -12.91 11.31 2.33
C ARG A 130 -12.79 9.81 2.06
N LEU A 131 -12.29 9.43 0.88
CA LEU A 131 -12.01 8.06 0.49
C LEU A 131 -10.50 7.84 0.36
N TRP A 132 -10.01 6.73 0.92
CA TRP A 132 -8.62 6.31 0.79
C TRP A 132 -8.53 5.11 -0.14
N SER A 133 -7.78 5.25 -1.22
CA SER A 133 -7.56 4.15 -2.17
C SER A 133 -6.12 3.67 -2.09
N TYR A 134 -5.95 2.39 -1.74
CA TYR A 134 -4.66 1.72 -1.74
C TYR A 134 -4.63 0.66 -2.84
N VAL A 135 -3.58 0.68 -3.65
CA VAL A 135 -3.30 -0.38 -4.61
C VAL A 135 -1.92 -0.91 -4.25
N HIS A 136 -1.81 -2.22 -4.09
CA HIS A 136 -0.53 -2.86 -3.82
C HIS A 136 -0.40 -4.13 -4.63
N ALA A 137 0.78 -4.30 -5.23
CA ALA A 137 1.20 -5.51 -5.90
C ALA A 137 2.12 -6.33 -4.98
N SER A 138 2.08 -7.66 -5.15
CA SER A 138 3.06 -8.57 -4.57
C SER A 138 3.49 -9.58 -5.63
N SER A 139 4.71 -10.11 -5.52
CA SER A 139 5.20 -11.19 -6.38
C SER A 139 5.03 -12.56 -5.71
N ALA A 140 3.92 -12.79 -5.02
CA ALA A 140 3.78 -14.00 -4.22
C ALA A 140 3.92 -15.29 -5.06
N SER A 141 3.57 -15.23 -6.36
CA SER A 141 3.56 -16.41 -7.22
C SER A 141 4.23 -16.25 -8.60
N ASP A 142 4.53 -15.03 -9.08
CA ASP A 142 4.93 -14.81 -10.48
C ASP A 142 6.37 -14.29 -10.69
N GLY A 143 7.15 -14.12 -9.63
CA GLY A 143 8.54 -13.64 -9.69
C GLY A 143 8.69 -12.23 -10.30
N SER A 144 7.65 -11.40 -10.25
CA SER A 144 7.68 -10.02 -10.73
C SER A 144 8.65 -9.14 -9.95
N ASN A 145 9.36 -8.26 -10.66
CA ASN A 145 10.24 -7.26 -10.05
C ASN A 145 9.47 -5.98 -9.66
N ALA A 146 10.13 -5.07 -8.95
CA ALA A 146 9.54 -3.83 -8.46
C ALA A 146 9.01 -2.88 -9.57
N VAL A 147 9.58 -2.95 -10.78
CA VAL A 147 9.12 -2.15 -11.93
C VAL A 147 7.76 -2.67 -12.40
N VAL A 148 7.62 -3.99 -12.55
CA VAL A 148 6.37 -4.66 -12.91
C VAL A 148 5.30 -4.39 -11.83
N TRP A 149 5.67 -4.43 -10.55
CA TRP A 149 4.76 -4.08 -9.44
C TRP A 149 4.24 -2.65 -9.61
N SER A 150 5.15 -1.68 -9.71
CA SER A 150 4.81 -0.27 -9.83
C SER A 150 3.95 0.02 -11.07
N ALA A 151 4.26 -0.62 -12.20
CA ALA A 151 3.48 -0.47 -13.43
C ALA A 151 2.07 -1.06 -13.28
N SER A 152 1.94 -2.27 -12.71
CA SER A 152 0.63 -2.90 -12.49
C SER A 152 -0.24 -2.11 -11.51
N GLU A 153 0.36 -1.56 -10.45
CA GLU A 153 -0.33 -0.71 -9.50
C GLU A 153 -0.83 0.60 -10.14
N ARG A 154 -0.04 1.19 -11.05
CA ARG A 154 -0.44 2.38 -11.80
C ARG A 154 -1.64 2.09 -12.71
N VAL A 155 -1.61 0.97 -13.44
CA VAL A 155 -2.70 0.54 -14.32
C VAL A 155 -3.98 0.31 -13.51
N ALA A 156 -3.92 -0.49 -12.43
CA ALA A 156 -5.07 -0.76 -11.59
C ALA A 156 -5.60 0.50 -10.89
N ARG A 157 -4.73 1.42 -10.48
CA ARG A 157 -5.14 2.71 -9.91
C ARG A 157 -5.85 3.59 -10.95
N ALA A 158 -5.33 3.66 -12.18
CA ALA A 158 -5.97 4.42 -13.25
C ALA A 158 -7.35 3.83 -13.59
N ALA A 159 -7.47 2.51 -13.65
CA ALA A 159 -8.74 1.84 -13.89
C ALA A 159 -9.74 2.10 -12.76
N LEU A 160 -9.30 2.03 -11.49
CA LEU A 160 -10.15 2.39 -10.34
C LEU A 160 -10.64 3.84 -10.41
N CYS A 161 -9.76 4.79 -10.73
CA CYS A 161 -10.16 6.19 -10.90
C CYS A 161 -11.18 6.35 -12.03
N ARG A 162 -11.00 5.66 -13.16
CA ARG A 162 -11.96 5.71 -14.27
C ARG A 162 -13.31 5.11 -13.91
N ALA A 163 -13.31 3.99 -13.19
CA ALA A 163 -14.53 3.36 -12.69
C ALA A 163 -15.26 4.24 -11.64
N LEU A 164 -14.52 4.90 -10.75
CA LEU A 164 -15.10 5.88 -9.80
C LEU A 164 -15.71 7.09 -10.54
N ASN A 165 -14.98 7.66 -11.51
CA ASN A 165 -15.47 8.79 -12.30
C ASN A 165 -16.74 8.41 -13.07
N ALA A 166 -16.79 7.21 -13.66
CA ALA A 166 -17.97 6.70 -14.36
C ALA A 166 -19.16 6.51 -13.40
N ALA A 167 -18.91 6.23 -12.13
CA ALA A 167 -19.93 6.19 -11.07
C ALA A 167 -20.25 7.56 -10.46
N GLY A 168 -19.69 8.66 -10.98
CA GLY A 168 -19.98 10.02 -10.51
C GLY A 168 -19.15 10.48 -9.31
N TYR A 169 -17.98 9.85 -9.05
CA TYR A 169 -17.10 10.19 -7.93
C TYR A 169 -15.67 10.48 -8.37
N ASP A 170 -15.02 11.44 -7.73
CA ASP A 170 -13.58 11.65 -7.90
C ASP A 170 -12.74 10.57 -7.18
N ALA A 171 -11.42 10.59 -7.42
CA ALA A 171 -10.49 9.65 -6.79
C ALA A 171 -10.39 9.78 -5.24
N SER A 172 -10.89 10.88 -4.68
CA SER A 172 -10.94 11.15 -3.24
C SER A 172 -12.31 10.86 -2.63
N GLY A 173 -13.26 10.35 -3.41
CA GLY A 173 -14.61 9.99 -3.01
C GLY A 173 -15.61 11.14 -2.97
N ASN A 174 -15.29 12.33 -3.47
CA ASN A 174 -16.27 13.41 -3.58
C ASN A 174 -17.20 13.14 -4.75
N SER A 175 -18.49 13.44 -4.59
CA SER A 175 -19.43 13.34 -5.70
C SER A 175 -19.21 14.46 -6.71
N LEU A 176 -19.26 14.12 -7.98
CA LEU A 176 -19.21 15.04 -9.12
C LEU A 176 -20.60 15.61 -9.47
N HIS A 177 -21.67 14.96 -9.02
CA HIS A 177 -23.06 15.30 -9.38
C HIS A 177 -23.94 15.67 -8.17
N GLY A 178 -23.32 15.98 -7.02
CA GLY A 178 -24.05 16.39 -5.80
C GLY A 178 -24.61 15.24 -4.96
N GLU A 179 -24.26 13.99 -5.26
CA GLU A 179 -24.56 12.83 -4.42
C GLU A 179 -23.76 12.85 -3.10
N LYS A 180 -24.12 11.95 -2.17
CA LYS A 180 -23.36 11.77 -0.93
C LYS A 180 -21.95 11.27 -1.23
N SER A 181 -20.95 11.97 -0.70
CA SER A 181 -19.55 11.57 -0.84
C SER A 181 -19.26 10.20 -0.23
N LEU A 182 -18.40 9.42 -0.87
CA LEU A 182 -17.91 8.14 -0.36
C LEU A 182 -16.91 8.37 0.77
N ARG A 183 -17.04 7.58 1.84
CA ARG A 183 -16.13 7.61 2.97
C ARG A 183 -15.59 6.22 3.30
N GLY A 184 -14.31 6.17 3.62
CA GLY A 184 -13.66 4.96 4.12
C GLY A 184 -12.42 4.61 3.31
N THR A 185 -12.19 3.31 3.09
CA THR A 185 -11.00 2.79 2.42
C THR A 185 -11.35 1.73 1.41
N ILE A 186 -10.78 1.83 0.22
CA ILE A 186 -10.71 0.79 -0.80
C ILE A 186 -9.27 0.28 -0.87
N ARG A 187 -9.11 -1.04 -0.94
CA ARG A 187 -7.82 -1.69 -1.16
C ARG A 187 -7.93 -2.65 -2.34
N ILE A 188 -7.04 -2.48 -3.32
CA ILE A 188 -6.80 -3.44 -4.39
C ILE A 188 -5.48 -4.16 -4.10
N SER A 189 -5.53 -5.49 -4.11
CA SER A 189 -4.37 -6.39 -4.06
C SER A 189 -4.17 -7.02 -5.43
N ILE A 190 -2.93 -7.03 -5.90
CA ILE A 190 -2.53 -7.66 -7.16
C ILE A 190 -1.52 -8.76 -6.81
N PRO A 191 -1.95 -10.02 -6.66
CA PRO A 191 -1.04 -11.12 -6.30
C PRO A 191 -0.11 -11.54 -7.43
N GLU A 192 -0.52 -11.28 -8.68
CA GLU A 192 0.21 -11.64 -9.90
C GLU A 192 0.27 -10.46 -10.88
N PRO A 193 1.23 -9.53 -10.68
CA PRO A 193 1.40 -8.34 -11.49
C PRO A 193 1.50 -8.60 -12.99
N LYS A 194 2.14 -9.70 -13.42
CA LYS A 194 2.26 -10.04 -14.85
C LYS A 194 0.92 -10.33 -15.50
N LYS A 195 -0.05 -10.88 -14.77
CA LYS A 195 -1.40 -11.17 -15.31
C LYS A 195 -2.18 -9.90 -15.62
N ILE A 196 -1.92 -8.79 -14.93
CA ILE A 196 -2.60 -7.51 -15.19
C ILE A 196 -2.34 -7.02 -16.61
N PHE A 197 -1.12 -7.21 -17.13
CA PHE A 197 -0.76 -6.78 -18.48
C PHE A 197 -1.34 -7.66 -19.58
N LYS A 198 -1.96 -8.79 -19.23
CA LYS A 198 -2.67 -9.67 -20.17
C LYS A 198 -4.16 -9.32 -20.28
N VAL A 199 -4.65 -8.44 -19.41
CA VAL A 199 -6.04 -8.02 -19.39
C VAL A 199 -6.14 -6.65 -20.05
N GLU A 200 -7.10 -6.49 -20.95
CA GLU A 200 -7.36 -5.20 -21.58
C GLU A 200 -7.81 -4.17 -20.55
N PHE A 201 -7.41 -2.91 -20.74
CA PHE A 201 -7.72 -1.85 -19.78
C PHE A 201 -9.23 -1.63 -19.62
N GLY A 202 -10.00 -1.79 -20.70
CA GLY A 202 -11.46 -1.71 -20.67
C GLY A 202 -12.09 -2.76 -19.76
N ASP A 203 -11.67 -4.03 -19.90
CA ASP A 203 -12.16 -5.14 -19.08
C ASP A 203 -11.85 -4.92 -17.60
N LEU A 204 -10.68 -4.35 -17.29
CA LEU A 204 -10.31 -3.99 -15.92
C LEU A 204 -11.20 -2.88 -15.34
N VAL A 205 -11.55 -1.88 -16.14
CA VAL A 205 -12.49 -0.82 -15.73
C VAL A 205 -13.89 -1.38 -15.51
N ASP A 206 -14.36 -2.26 -16.39
CA ASP A 206 -15.69 -2.86 -16.30
C ASP A 206 -15.80 -3.79 -15.10
N TYR A 207 -14.77 -4.61 -14.85
CA TYR A 207 -14.71 -5.47 -13.67
C TYR A 207 -14.72 -4.65 -12.38
N LEU A 208 -13.91 -3.59 -12.30
CA LEU A 208 -13.91 -2.70 -11.13
C LEU A 208 -15.23 -1.95 -10.96
N SER A 209 -15.88 -1.53 -12.05
CA SER A 209 -17.20 -0.87 -12.02
C SER A 209 -18.27 -1.77 -11.41
N LYS A 210 -18.28 -3.07 -11.78
CA LYS A 210 -19.18 -4.08 -11.19
C LYS A 210 -18.94 -4.27 -9.69
N LEU A 211 -17.68 -4.24 -9.25
CA LEU A 211 -17.35 -4.33 -7.82
C LEU A 211 -17.71 -3.05 -7.07
N LEU A 212 -17.58 -1.88 -7.72
CA LEU A 212 -17.92 -0.59 -7.14
C LEU A 212 -19.42 -0.42 -6.95
N SER A 213 -20.27 -0.90 -7.86
CA SER A 213 -21.73 -0.84 -7.67
C SER A 213 -22.18 -1.53 -6.38
N ASP A 214 -21.53 -2.63 -5.99
CA ASP A 214 -21.78 -3.32 -4.73
C ASP A 214 -21.14 -2.63 -3.51
N ALA A 215 -20.07 -1.87 -3.73
CA ALA A 215 -19.28 -1.20 -2.70
C ALA A 215 -19.85 0.18 -2.31
N ILE A 216 -20.36 0.95 -3.27
CA ILE A 216 -20.84 2.33 -3.09
C ILE A 216 -21.89 2.44 -1.97
N PRO A 217 -22.92 1.57 -1.89
CA PRO A 217 -23.88 1.62 -0.78
C PRO A 217 -23.22 1.49 0.61
N ARG A 218 -22.14 0.70 0.71
CA ARG A 218 -21.41 0.48 1.97
C ARG A 218 -20.51 1.66 2.34
N LEU A 219 -20.00 2.39 1.35
CA LEU A 219 -19.09 3.53 1.52
C LEU A 219 -19.82 4.87 1.66
N SER A 220 -21.01 5.01 1.08
CA SER A 220 -21.88 6.18 1.20
C SER A 220 -22.63 6.25 2.55
N GLY A 221 -22.50 5.22 3.39
CA GLY A 221 -23.16 5.16 4.69
C GLY A 221 -24.65 4.82 4.62
N HIS A 222 -25.14 4.31 3.48
CA HIS A 222 -26.46 3.69 3.43
C HIS A 222 -26.43 2.37 4.21
N LYS A 223 -27.20 2.31 5.30
CA LYS A 223 -27.52 1.03 5.95
C LYS A 223 -28.16 0.15 4.88
N ARG A 224 -27.60 -1.04 4.63
CA ARG A 224 -28.30 -2.05 3.84
C ARG A 224 -29.70 -2.23 4.42
N PRO A 225 -30.77 -2.33 3.61
CA PRO A 225 -31.98 -2.98 4.10
C PRO A 225 -31.55 -4.39 4.52
N SER A 226 -31.77 -4.70 5.80
CA SER A 226 -31.61 -6.05 6.34
C SER A 226 -32.40 -6.99 5.45
N ARG A 227 -31.71 -7.98 4.87
CA ARG A 227 -32.35 -9.14 4.24
C ARG A 227 -32.69 -10.14 5.33
#